data_AF-A0A3M4A807-F1
#
_entry.id   AF-A0A3M4A807-F1
#
_cell.length_a   1.000
_cell.length_b   1.000
_cell.length_c   1.000
_cell.angle_alpha   90.00
_cell.angle_beta   90.00
_cell.angle_gamma   90.00
#
_symmetry.space_group_name_H-M   'P 1'
#
loop_
_entity.id
_entity.type
_entity.pdbx_description
1 polymer ?
#
loop_
_entity_poly.entity_id
_entity_poly.type
_entity_poly.pdbx_seq_one_letter_code
_entity_poly.pdbx_strand_id
1 'polypeptide(L)'
;MGMPVTTWARGLEWNLGQKSRFISAVWSGGDLGSYLTNDWYEPVIGSRALAENSEILIDGQQRLHSLEEYFLDRLAVPDAQGQPRIWSELDNGERRRFLSTIFTHARVSSSDEVALRRTYDLCAQGVVSRSFDQRTIR
;
A
#
# COMPACT_ATOMS: atom_id res chain seq x y z
N MET A 1 4.62 4.49 4.80
CA MET A 1 3.64 5.58 4.59
C MET A 1 2.72 5.83 5.79
N GLY A 2 3.06 5.35 7.00
CA GLY A 2 2.40 5.73 8.26
C GLY A 2 0.99 5.18 8.53
N MET A 3 0.34 4.52 7.57
CA MET A 3 -1.02 3.99 7.74
C MET A 3 -1.00 2.72 8.62
N PRO A 4 -1.91 2.58 9.60
CA PRO A 4 -2.02 1.36 10.39
C PRO A 4 -2.47 0.18 9.54
N VAL A 5 -1.87 -0.98 9.76
CA VAL A 5 -2.21 -2.24 9.10
C VAL A 5 -2.81 -3.17 10.14
N THR A 6 -3.87 -3.86 9.77
CA THR A 6 -4.58 -4.77 10.69
C THR A 6 -3.83 -6.09 10.87
N THR A 7 -4.07 -6.75 12.01
CA THR A 7 -3.48 -8.06 12.33
C THR A 7 -4.00 -9.19 11.43
N TRP A 8 -5.18 -9.02 10.82
CA TRP A 8 -5.78 -9.97 9.89
C TRP A 8 -5.36 -9.73 8.42
N ALA A 9 -4.69 -8.61 8.12
CA ALA A 9 -4.12 -8.40 6.81
C ALA A 9 -2.91 -9.32 6.58
N ARG A 10 -2.63 -9.61 5.32
CA ARG A 10 -1.43 -10.35 4.94
C ARG A 10 -0.16 -9.56 5.24
N GLY A 11 0.95 -10.27 5.40
CA GLY A 11 2.26 -9.66 5.50
C GLY A 11 2.71 -8.97 4.20
N LEU A 12 3.92 -8.46 4.22
CA LEU A 12 4.60 -7.97 3.03
C LEU A 12 5.18 -9.17 2.27
N GLU A 13 4.58 -9.49 1.13
CA GLU A 13 4.84 -10.72 0.36
C GLU A 13 5.52 -10.42 -0.98
N TRP A 14 5.59 -9.15 -1.40
CA TRP A 14 6.25 -8.80 -2.65
C TRP A 14 7.77 -8.97 -2.54
N ASN A 15 8.33 -9.77 -3.44
CA ASN A 15 9.77 -9.87 -3.62
C ASN A 15 10.35 -8.63 -4.30
N LEU A 16 11.67 -8.50 -4.29
CA LEU A 16 12.39 -7.37 -4.87
C LEU A 16 11.98 -7.08 -6.33
N GLY A 17 11.79 -8.13 -7.13
CA GLY A 17 11.38 -7.99 -8.54
C GLY A 17 9.97 -7.42 -8.69
N GLN A 18 9.03 -7.80 -7.83
CA GLN A 18 7.67 -7.23 -7.82
C GLN A 18 7.70 -5.76 -7.41
N LYS A 19 8.44 -5.42 -6.36
CA LYS A 19 8.61 -4.03 -5.90
C LYS A 19 9.24 -3.15 -7.00
N SER A 20 10.32 -3.62 -7.62
CA SER A 20 11.03 -2.92 -8.70
C SER A 20 10.14 -2.70 -9.94
N ARG A 21 9.36 -3.72 -10.36
CA ARG A 21 8.39 -3.56 -11.46
C ARG A 21 7.30 -2.54 -11.15
N PHE A 22 6.82 -2.50 -9.91
CA PHE A 22 5.83 -1.49 -9.52
C PHE A 22 6.39 -0.07 -9.61
N ILE A 23 7.59 0.19 -9.07
CA ILE A 23 8.22 1.52 -9.20
C ILE A 23 8.50 1.88 -10.66
N SER A 24 8.91 0.90 -11.48
CA SER A 24 9.06 1.09 -12.93
C SER A 24 7.73 1.48 -13.59
N ALA A 25 6.61 0.91 -13.15
CA ALA A 25 5.28 1.29 -13.63
C ALA A 25 4.93 2.74 -13.27
N VAL A 26 5.31 3.21 -12.07
CA VAL A 26 5.16 4.63 -11.68
C VAL A 26 5.94 5.53 -12.65
N TRP A 27 7.20 5.21 -12.94
CA TRP A 27 8.01 5.98 -13.90
C TRP A 27 7.42 6.02 -15.31
N SER A 28 6.75 4.96 -15.73
CA SER A 28 6.09 4.87 -17.03
C SER A 28 4.77 5.63 -17.13
N GLY A 29 4.23 6.13 -16.01
CA GLY A 29 2.91 6.77 -15.95
C GLY A 29 1.76 5.79 -16.19
N GLY A 30 1.98 4.49 -15.94
CA GLY A 30 0.97 3.45 -16.11
C GLY A 30 -0.11 3.52 -15.02
N ASP A 31 -1.19 2.75 -15.21
CA ASP A 31 -2.22 2.58 -14.20
C ASP A 31 -1.66 1.80 -13.00
N LEU A 32 -1.66 2.44 -11.82
CA LEU A 32 -1.16 1.89 -10.56
C LEU A 32 -2.26 1.17 -9.75
N GLY A 33 -3.50 1.20 -10.26
CA GLY A 33 -4.70 0.88 -9.51
C GLY A 33 -4.94 1.89 -8.38
N SER A 34 -5.64 1.43 -7.34
CA SER A 34 -5.92 2.23 -6.15
C SER A 34 -5.39 1.60 -4.87
N TYR A 35 -5.15 2.40 -3.84
CA TYR A 35 -5.10 1.94 -2.45
C TYR A 35 -6.39 2.34 -1.74
N LEU A 36 -6.76 1.59 -0.70
CA LEU A 36 -8.04 1.73 0.00
C LEU A 36 -7.81 1.87 1.50
N THR A 37 -8.35 2.91 2.12
CA THR A 37 -8.36 3.08 3.58
C THR A 37 -9.77 3.02 4.16
N ASN A 38 -9.87 2.70 5.45
CA ASN A 38 -11.08 2.88 6.23
C ASN A 38 -11.02 4.22 6.97
N ASP A 39 -11.70 5.23 6.47
CA ASP A 39 -11.74 6.59 7.06
C ASP A 39 -12.73 6.66 8.24
N TRP A 40 -13.12 5.52 8.83
CA TRP A 40 -13.74 5.49 10.14
C TRP A 40 -12.75 6.03 11.18
N TYR A 41 -13.25 6.85 12.08
CA TYR A 41 -12.46 7.50 13.11
C TYR A 41 -13.21 7.45 14.42
N GLU A 42 -12.64 6.77 15.41
CA GLU A 42 -13.16 6.76 16.76
C GLU A 42 -11.99 6.81 17.75
N PRO A 43 -11.91 7.82 18.63
CA PRO A 43 -10.87 7.86 19.65
C PRO A 43 -11.17 6.89 20.80
N VAL A 44 -10.15 6.20 21.31
CA VAL A 44 -10.30 5.40 22.54
C VAL A 44 -10.40 6.36 23.72
N ILE A 45 -11.54 6.29 24.44
CA ILE A 45 -11.83 7.14 25.59
C ILE A 45 -10.67 7.13 26.59
N GLY A 46 -10.19 8.33 26.96
CA GLY A 46 -9.11 8.48 27.93
C GLY A 46 -7.70 8.25 27.38
N SER A 47 -7.54 8.10 26.07
CA SER A 47 -6.23 7.94 25.42
C SER A 47 -6.09 8.81 24.16
N ARG A 48 -4.86 8.92 23.64
CA ARG A 48 -4.60 9.50 22.31
C ARG A 48 -4.65 8.44 21.19
N ALA A 49 -4.96 7.18 21.51
CA ALA A 49 -5.04 6.11 20.55
C ALA A 49 -6.40 6.11 19.85
N LEU A 50 -6.42 5.58 18.63
CA LEU A 50 -7.65 5.34 17.89
C LEU A 50 -8.18 3.94 18.18
N ALA A 51 -9.50 3.79 18.08
CA ALA A 51 -10.18 2.53 18.17
C ALA A 51 -9.70 1.59 17.05
N GLU A 52 -9.77 0.30 17.31
CA GLU A 52 -9.48 -0.72 16.31
C GLU A 52 -10.26 -0.43 15.02
N ASN A 53 -9.62 -0.67 13.88
CA ASN A 53 -10.13 -0.37 12.53
C ASN A 53 -10.21 1.12 12.15
N SER A 54 -9.85 2.07 13.01
CA SER A 54 -9.78 3.47 12.58
C SER A 54 -8.59 3.72 11.66
N GLU A 55 -8.83 4.43 10.55
CA GLU A 55 -7.81 4.87 9.59
C GLU A 55 -6.94 3.74 8.97
N ILE A 56 -7.39 2.48 9.06
CA ILE A 56 -6.60 1.33 8.61
C ILE A 56 -6.48 1.26 7.09
N LEU A 57 -5.36 0.69 6.64
CA LEU A 57 -5.19 0.29 5.26
C LEU A 57 -5.93 -1.02 4.98
N ILE A 58 -6.84 -0.97 4.01
CA ILE A 58 -7.56 -2.15 3.51
C ILE A 58 -6.80 -2.74 2.33
N ASP A 59 -6.47 -1.95 1.30
CA ASP A 59 -5.74 -2.44 0.12
C ASP A 59 -4.61 -1.49 -0.28
N GLY A 60 -3.61 -2.02 -0.98
CA GLY A 60 -2.46 -1.26 -1.47
C GLY A 60 -1.19 -1.41 -0.65
N GLN A 61 -1.19 -2.27 0.37
CA GLN A 61 -0.06 -2.44 1.32
C GLN A 61 1.29 -2.68 0.62
N GLN A 62 1.35 -3.60 -0.34
CA GLN A 62 2.62 -3.90 -1.05
C GLN A 62 3.11 -2.73 -1.90
N ARG A 63 2.16 -2.00 -2.52
CA ARG A 63 2.43 -0.83 -3.39
C ARG A 63 2.94 0.36 -2.58
N LEU A 64 2.22 0.69 -1.51
CA LEU A 64 2.61 1.76 -0.57
C LEU A 64 3.95 1.46 0.11
N HIS A 65 4.20 0.20 0.49
CA HIS A 65 5.47 -0.20 1.06
C HIS A 65 6.62 -0.12 0.05
N SER A 66 6.38 -0.46 -1.22
CA SER A 66 7.38 -0.30 -2.28
C SER A 66 7.75 1.17 -2.49
N LEU A 67 6.77 2.08 -2.46
CA LEU A 67 7.03 3.54 -2.50
C LEU A 67 7.85 3.99 -1.30
N GLU A 68 7.49 3.54 -0.10
CA GLU A 68 8.23 3.86 1.12
C GLU A 68 9.69 3.40 1.04
N GLU A 69 9.96 2.16 0.63
CA GLU A 69 11.33 1.68 0.47
C GLU A 69 12.10 2.46 -0.60
N TYR A 70 11.45 2.85 -1.69
CA TYR A 70 12.09 3.69 -2.71
C TYR A 70 12.45 5.07 -2.16
N PHE A 71 11.51 5.76 -1.52
CA PHE A 71 11.73 7.10 -0.94
C PHE A 71 12.75 7.12 0.20
N LEU A 72 12.93 6.00 0.89
CA LEU A 72 13.92 5.83 1.97
C LEU A 72 15.25 5.25 1.49
N ASP A 73 15.50 5.20 0.18
CA ASP A 73 16.72 4.66 -0.43
C ASP A 73 17.00 3.17 -0.12
N ARG A 74 15.98 2.42 0.27
CA ARG A 74 16.06 0.97 0.58
C ARG A 74 15.78 0.09 -0.62
N LEU A 75 15.30 0.66 -1.71
CA LEU A 75 15.02 0.00 -2.97
C LEU A 75 15.69 0.77 -4.10
N ALA A 76 16.64 0.14 -4.80
CA ALA A 76 17.21 0.69 -6.03
C ALA A 76 16.45 0.13 -7.25
N VAL A 77 16.08 1.00 -8.18
CA VAL A 77 15.29 0.64 -9.37
C VAL A 77 16.06 1.04 -10.62
N PRO A 78 16.16 0.18 -11.63
CA PRO A 78 16.85 0.52 -12.87
C PRO A 78 16.24 1.74 -13.55
N ASP A 79 17.09 2.67 -13.98
CA ASP A 79 16.70 3.77 -14.85
C ASP A 79 16.54 3.31 -16.32
N ALA A 80 16.33 4.26 -17.24
CA ALA A 80 16.15 3.96 -18.66
C ALA A 80 17.38 3.30 -19.31
N GLN A 81 18.56 3.42 -18.70
CA GLN A 81 19.82 2.83 -19.13
C GLN A 81 20.09 1.49 -18.43
N GLY A 82 19.19 1.05 -17.53
CA GLY A 82 19.34 -0.16 -16.74
C GLY A 82 20.22 0.01 -15.51
N GLN A 83 20.65 1.23 -15.18
CA GLN A 83 21.49 1.49 -14.02
C GLN A 83 20.60 1.58 -12.77
N PRO A 84 20.86 0.81 -11.69
CA PRO A 84 20.12 0.95 -10.45
C PRO A 84 20.33 2.33 -9.84
N ARG A 85 19.22 3.02 -9.53
CA ARG A 85 19.20 4.34 -8.89
C ARG A 85 18.29 4.34 -7.66
N ILE A 86 18.68 5.08 -6.64
CA ILE A 86 17.88 5.34 -5.43
C ILE A 86 17.26 6.75 -5.47
N TRP A 87 16.29 7.02 -4.61
CA TRP A 87 15.52 8.27 -4.63
C TRP A 87 16.37 9.52 -4.36
N SER A 88 17.34 9.43 -3.44
CA SER A 88 18.22 10.55 -3.11
C SER A 88 19.15 10.97 -4.25
N GLU A 89 19.43 10.08 -5.20
CA GLU A 89 20.24 10.35 -6.38
C GLU A 89 19.48 11.09 -7.48
N LEU A 90 18.15 11.17 -7.40
CA LEU A 90 17.33 11.83 -8.41
C LEU A 90 17.42 13.35 -8.30
N ASP A 91 17.42 14.03 -9.44
CA ASP A 91 17.30 15.47 -9.48
C ASP A 91 15.84 15.94 -9.24
N ASN A 92 15.66 17.26 -9.10
CA ASN A 92 14.33 17.83 -8.82
C ASN A 92 13.34 17.66 -9.98
N GLY A 93 13.80 17.58 -11.22
CA GLY A 93 12.96 17.37 -12.40
C GLY A 93 12.46 15.92 -12.45
N GLU A 94 13.35 14.97 -12.21
CA GLU A 94 13.05 13.54 -12.09
C GLU A 94 12.05 13.28 -10.96
N ARG A 95 12.29 13.84 -9.77
CA ARG A 95 11.38 13.72 -8.63
C ARG A 95 10.00 14.30 -8.95
N ARG A 96 9.94 15.46 -9.60
CA ARG A 96 8.66 16.08 -10.00
C ARG A 96 7.89 15.19 -10.98
N ARG A 97 8.60 14.62 -11.97
CA ARG A 97 8.00 13.69 -12.92
C ARG A 97 7.45 12.45 -12.19
N PHE A 98 8.23 11.85 -11.29
CA PHE A 98 7.78 10.70 -10.52
C PHE A 98 6.50 11.00 -9.72
N LEU A 99 6.51 12.11 -8.98
CA LEU A 99 5.42 12.53 -8.09
C LEU A 99 4.17 13.02 -8.84
N SER A 100 4.27 13.29 -10.15
CA SER A 100 3.10 13.63 -10.97
C SER A 100 2.22 12.43 -11.33
N THR A 101 2.70 11.20 -11.09
CA THR A 101 1.93 9.99 -11.36
C THR A 101 0.83 9.82 -10.32
N ILE A 102 -0.41 9.66 -10.77
CA ILE A 102 -1.56 9.53 -9.88
C ILE A 102 -1.62 8.10 -9.34
N PHE A 103 -1.58 7.97 -8.01
CA PHE A 103 -1.95 6.74 -7.32
C PHE A 103 -3.29 6.94 -6.61
N THR A 104 -4.34 6.36 -7.17
CA THR A 104 -5.72 6.62 -6.76
C THR A 104 -5.98 6.20 -5.31
N HIS A 105 -6.55 7.09 -4.52
CA HIS A 105 -6.97 6.81 -3.14
C HIS A 105 -8.48 6.60 -3.08
N ALA A 106 -8.90 5.38 -2.76
CA ALA A 106 -10.28 5.03 -2.46
C ALA A 106 -10.50 4.96 -0.94
N ARG A 107 -11.75 5.13 -0.50
CA ARG A 107 -12.14 5.17 0.91
C ARG A 107 -13.41 4.38 1.17
N VAL A 108 -13.45 3.70 2.29
CA VAL A 108 -14.68 3.20 2.94
C VAL A 108 -14.77 3.79 4.35
N SER A 109 -15.93 3.66 4.99
CA SER A 109 -16.10 4.06 6.39
C SER A 109 -17.02 3.06 7.08
N SER A 110 -16.46 2.27 8.00
CA SER A 110 -17.18 1.26 8.77
C SER A 110 -16.47 0.99 10.09
N SER A 111 -17.22 0.78 11.17
CA SER A 111 -16.73 0.22 12.43
C SER A 111 -16.79 -1.31 12.47
N ASP A 112 -17.57 -1.94 11.56
CA ASP A 112 -17.74 -3.40 11.52
C ASP A 112 -16.53 -4.08 10.86
N GLU A 113 -15.72 -4.75 11.68
CA GLU A 113 -14.56 -5.52 11.25
C GLU A 113 -14.91 -6.61 10.24
N VAL A 114 -16.06 -7.27 10.38
CA VAL A 114 -16.47 -8.35 9.47
C VAL A 114 -16.72 -7.77 8.07
N ALA A 115 -17.37 -6.61 7.98
CA ALA A 115 -17.55 -5.91 6.72
C ALA A 115 -16.22 -5.44 6.10
N LEU A 116 -15.27 -4.98 6.92
CA LEU A 116 -13.94 -4.55 6.48
C LEU A 116 -13.09 -5.72 5.98
N ARG A 117 -13.09 -6.85 6.69
CA ARG A 117 -12.44 -8.09 6.23
C ARG A 117 -13.03 -8.58 4.91
N ARG A 118 -14.35 -8.54 4.75
CA ARG A 118 -15.00 -8.86 3.46
C ARG A 118 -14.54 -7.92 2.36
N THR A 119 -14.47 -6.63 2.62
CA THR A 119 -13.95 -5.63 1.66
C THR A 119 -12.51 -5.94 1.28
N TYR A 120 -11.66 -6.27 2.27
CA TYR A 120 -10.29 -6.70 2.03
C TYR A 120 -10.21 -7.97 1.16
N ASP A 121 -11.06 -8.96 1.43
CA ASP A 121 -11.16 -10.20 0.65
C ASP A 121 -11.56 -9.91 -0.80
N LEU A 122 -12.49 -8.99 -1.03
CA LEU A 122 -12.92 -8.55 -2.36
C LEU A 122 -11.78 -7.87 -3.13
N CYS A 123 -11.07 -6.92 -2.51
CA CYS A 123 -9.91 -6.27 -3.12
C CYS A 123 -8.78 -7.26 -3.44
N ALA A 124 -8.70 -8.36 -2.69
CA ALA A 124 -7.75 -9.44 -2.88
C ALA A 124 -8.18 -10.47 -3.94
N GLN A 125 -9.39 -10.40 -4.51
CA GLN A 125 -9.85 -11.37 -5.51
C GLN A 125 -8.97 -11.29 -6.77
N GLY A 126 -8.36 -12.43 -7.13
CA GLY A 126 -7.37 -12.52 -8.22
C GLY A 126 -5.90 -12.49 -7.76
N VAL A 127 -5.63 -12.30 -6.46
CA VAL A 127 -4.31 -12.44 -5.83
C VAL A 127 -4.18 -13.84 -5.20
N VAL A 128 -2.97 -14.39 -5.12
CA VAL A 128 -2.64 -15.72 -4.53
C VAL A 128 -3.49 -16.04 -3.29
N SER A 129 -4.00 -17.27 -3.19
CA SER A 129 -4.84 -17.75 -2.09
C SER A 129 -4.23 -17.54 -0.71
N ARG A 130 -5.03 -17.09 0.26
CA ARG A 130 -4.62 -16.94 1.67
C ARG A 130 -4.37 -18.28 2.36
N SER A 131 -3.53 -18.27 3.39
CA SER A 131 -3.47 -19.33 4.40
C SER A 131 -4.81 -19.45 5.14
N PHE A 132 -5.09 -20.62 5.71
CA PHE A 132 -6.41 -20.92 6.29
C PHE A 132 -6.80 -19.97 7.43
N ASP A 133 -5.85 -19.56 8.27
CA ASP A 133 -6.08 -18.69 9.44
C ASP A 133 -6.45 -17.24 9.07
N GLN A 134 -6.23 -16.86 7.80
CA GLN A 134 -6.47 -15.50 7.30
C GLN A 134 -7.78 -15.38 6.50
N ARG A 135 -8.58 -16.46 6.45
CA ARG A 135 -9.88 -16.47 5.75
C ARG A 135 -11.00 -16.19 6.75
N THR A 136 -12.02 -15.44 6.30
CA THR A 136 -13.29 -15.36 7.02
C THR A 136 -13.95 -16.74 7.04
N ILE A 137 -14.31 -17.23 8.23
CA ILE A 137 -15.14 -18.43 8.38
C ILE A 137 -16.52 -18.07 7.84
N ARG A 138 -17.03 -18.94 6.96
CA ARG A 138 -18.34 -18.79 6.30
C ARG A 138 -19.49 -18.77 7.30
#